data_AF-A0A514C2M9-F1
#
_entry.id   AF-A0A514C2M9-F1
#
_cell.length_a   1.000
_cell.length_b   1.000
_cell.length_c   1.000
_cell.angle_alpha   90.00
_cell.angle_beta   90.00
_cell.angle_gamma   90.00
#
_symmetry.space_group_name_H-M   'P 1'
#
loop_
_entity.id
_entity.type
_entity.pdbx_description
1 polymer ?
#
loop_
_entity_poly.entity_id
_entity_poly.type
_entity_poly.pdbx_seq_one_letter_code
_entity_poly.pdbx_strand_id
1 'polypeptide(L)'
;MISAPFAALLITAFAPSVDTPTFPADFHGRWDLSAEACNRDESGTALTINARQIIGYEDTSTLKSAHVLDGGSLHVFVDNESADGDREIQMVIWRSSDGGEWLNIEGDSRPRAVRYARCGA
;
A
#
# COMPACT_ATOMS: atom_id res chain seq x y z
N MET A 1 24.43 63.24 -4.53
CA MET A 1 24.62 61.81 -4.88
C MET A 1 24.06 60.98 -3.74
N ILE A 2 22.88 60.37 -3.91
CA ILE A 2 22.24 59.53 -2.88
C ILE A 2 22.25 58.11 -3.42
N SER A 3 23.02 57.24 -2.76
CA SER A 3 23.07 55.80 -3.02
C SER A 3 21.94 55.13 -2.24
N ALA A 4 21.03 54.46 -2.94
CA ALA A 4 20.00 53.63 -2.32
C ALA A 4 20.47 52.16 -2.31
N PRO A 5 20.34 51.42 -1.19
CA PRO A 5 20.69 50.02 -1.16
C PRO A 5 19.59 49.21 -1.84
N PHE A 6 19.98 48.45 -2.87
CA PHE A 6 19.13 47.40 -3.44
C PHE A 6 18.92 46.31 -2.38
N ALA A 7 17.71 46.21 -1.84
CA ALA A 7 17.29 45.06 -1.06
C ALA A 7 17.16 43.85 -1.99
N ALA A 8 18.08 42.89 -1.85
CA ALA A 8 18.01 41.61 -2.55
C ALA A 8 16.85 40.80 -1.97
N LEU A 9 15.79 40.63 -2.77
CA LEU A 9 14.66 39.76 -2.43
C LEU A 9 15.11 38.30 -2.58
N LEU A 10 15.37 37.62 -1.47
CA LEU A 10 15.60 36.18 -1.44
C LEU A 10 14.27 35.47 -1.73
N ILE A 11 14.09 35.01 -2.97
CA ILE A 11 12.99 34.10 -3.33
C ILE A 11 13.42 32.69 -2.89
N THR A 12 12.89 32.23 -1.76
CA THR A 12 13.03 30.82 -1.34
C THR A 12 12.22 29.96 -2.30
N ALA A 13 12.90 29.30 -3.24
CA ALA A 13 12.26 28.30 -4.11
C ALA A 13 11.90 27.07 -3.25
N PHE A 14 10.62 26.90 -2.93
CA PHE A 14 10.11 25.63 -2.41
C PHE A 14 10.06 24.64 -3.59
N ALA A 15 10.98 23.69 -3.62
CA ALA A 15 10.82 22.53 -4.48
C ALA A 15 9.59 21.75 -4.02
N PRO A 16 8.66 21.36 -4.91
CA PRO A 16 7.57 20.47 -4.52
C PRO A 16 8.18 19.14 -4.07
N SER A 17 7.91 18.74 -2.83
CA SER A 17 8.20 17.39 -2.37
C SER A 17 7.40 16.42 -3.24
N VAL A 18 8.09 15.55 -3.97
CA VAL A 18 7.46 14.44 -4.66
C VAL A 18 7.06 13.46 -3.57
N ASP A 19 5.83 13.59 -3.06
CA ASP A 19 5.32 12.66 -2.06
C ASP A 19 5.35 11.26 -2.67
N THR A 20 6.20 10.41 -2.08
CA THR A 20 6.25 9.01 -2.47
C THR A 20 4.95 8.36 -2.01
N PRO A 21 4.21 7.66 -2.89
CA PRO A 21 2.95 7.03 -2.51
C PRO A 21 3.19 6.04 -1.37
N THR A 22 2.29 6.05 -0.39
CA THR A 22 2.35 5.11 0.74
C THR A 22 1.00 4.45 0.99
N PHE A 23 1.04 3.18 1.39
CA PHE A 23 -0.12 2.52 1.98
C PHE A 23 -0.43 3.19 3.33
N PRO A 24 -1.70 3.50 3.65
CA PRO A 24 -2.08 3.97 4.97
C PRO A 24 -1.73 2.94 6.05
N ALA A 25 -1.35 3.42 7.24
CA ALA A 25 -0.86 2.58 8.33
C ALA A 25 -1.84 1.49 8.77
N ASP A 26 -3.15 1.72 8.63
CA ASP A 26 -4.20 0.77 8.98
C ASP A 26 -4.15 -0.53 8.16
N PHE A 27 -3.50 -0.51 6.99
CA PHE A 27 -3.31 -1.67 6.13
C PHE A 27 -1.98 -2.40 6.40
N HIS A 28 -1.04 -1.80 7.13
CA HIS A 28 0.27 -2.39 7.37
C HIS A 28 0.17 -3.60 8.29
N GLY A 29 1.07 -4.58 8.09
CA GLY A 29 1.18 -5.76 8.94
C GLY A 29 1.28 -7.05 8.14
N ARG A 30 1.38 -8.18 8.86
CA ARG A 30 1.30 -9.53 8.29
C ARG A 30 -0.14 -9.99 8.28
N TRP A 31 -0.53 -10.59 7.17
CA TRP A 31 -1.87 -11.08 6.88
C TRP A 31 -1.80 -12.49 6.31
N ASP A 32 -2.79 -13.32 6.56
CA ASP A 32 -2.86 -14.69 6.01
C ASP A 32 -4.32 -15.12 5.79
N LEU A 33 -4.57 -16.18 5.02
CA LEU A 33 -5.94 -16.59 4.65
C LEU A 33 -6.80 -17.06 5.83
N SER A 34 -6.20 -17.36 6.98
CA SER A 34 -6.92 -17.67 8.21
C SER A 34 -6.09 -17.40 9.47
N ALA A 35 -6.76 -17.33 10.62
CA ALA A 35 -6.10 -17.19 11.91
C ALA A 35 -5.19 -18.39 12.23
N GLU A 36 -5.57 -19.60 11.77
CA GLU A 36 -4.74 -20.80 11.90
C GLU A 36 -3.49 -20.72 11.02
N ALA A 37 -3.61 -20.16 9.80
CA ALA A 37 -2.48 -20.00 8.89
C ALA A 37 -1.43 -19.01 9.46
N CYS A 38 -1.87 -17.98 10.18
CA CYS A 38 -0.97 -17.05 10.88
C CYS A 38 -0.03 -17.73 11.90
N ASN A 39 -0.40 -18.89 12.44
CA ASN A 39 0.39 -19.62 13.42
C ASN A 39 1.37 -20.63 12.78
N ARG A 40 1.48 -20.66 11.45
CA ARG A 40 2.45 -21.52 10.76
C ARG A 40 3.78 -20.81 10.60
N ASP A 41 4.86 -21.56 10.83
CA ASP A 41 6.24 -21.08 10.63
C ASP A 41 6.49 -20.69 9.17
N GLU A 42 5.95 -21.49 8.24
CA GLU A 42 5.94 -21.20 6.81
C GLU A 42 4.50 -21.24 6.28
N SER A 43 4.06 -20.12 5.71
CA SER A 43 2.77 -20.02 5.05
C SER A 43 2.96 -19.45 3.65
N GLY A 44 2.72 -20.29 2.64
CA GLY A 44 2.76 -19.88 1.22
C GLY A 44 1.63 -18.93 0.83
N THR A 45 0.76 -18.55 1.78
CA THR A 45 -0.37 -17.65 1.56
C THR A 45 -0.30 -16.38 2.40
N ALA A 46 0.73 -16.27 3.25
CA ALA A 46 0.97 -15.05 3.99
C ALA A 46 1.40 -13.92 3.06
N LEU A 47 0.95 -12.71 3.39
CA LEU A 47 1.46 -11.48 2.79
C LEU A 47 1.80 -10.48 3.88
N THR A 48 2.75 -9.60 3.60
CA THR A 48 3.09 -8.46 4.45
C THR A 48 2.87 -7.17 3.69
N ILE A 49 2.09 -6.26 4.26
CA ILE A 49 1.93 -4.91 3.73
C ILE A 49 2.79 -3.98 4.58
N ASN A 50 3.69 -3.26 3.93
CA ASN A 50 4.43 -2.15 4.53
C ASN A 50 4.06 -0.83 3.83
N ALA A 51 4.76 0.26 4.13
CA ALA A 51 4.45 1.56 3.55
C ALA A 51 4.47 1.59 2.02
N ARG A 52 5.23 0.70 1.35
CA ARG A 52 5.47 0.76 -0.10
C ARG A 52 5.22 -0.54 -0.84
N GLN A 53 5.06 -1.66 -0.15
CA GLN A 53 5.04 -2.97 -0.78
C GLN A 53 3.99 -3.88 -0.15
N ILE A 54 3.45 -4.75 -0.99
CA ILE A 54 2.77 -5.98 -0.60
C ILE A 54 3.73 -7.12 -0.95
N ILE A 55 4.21 -7.85 0.04
CA ILE A 55 5.20 -8.90 -0.10
C ILE A 55 4.49 -10.23 0.14
N GLY A 56 4.28 -11.01 -0.92
CA GLY A 56 3.75 -12.37 -0.87
C GLY A 56 4.86 -13.42 -0.79
N TYR A 57 4.47 -14.68 -0.97
CA TYR A 57 5.42 -15.81 -0.99
C TYR A 57 6.22 -15.88 -2.30
N GLU A 58 5.56 -15.67 -3.44
CA GLU A 58 6.17 -15.81 -4.80
C GLU A 58 6.22 -14.49 -5.57
N ASP A 59 5.62 -13.43 -5.02
CA ASP A 59 5.47 -12.16 -5.69
C ASP A 59 5.66 -10.97 -4.74
N THR A 60 6.11 -9.84 -5.29
CA THR A 60 6.20 -8.58 -4.56
C THR A 60 5.59 -7.47 -5.40
N SER A 61 4.67 -6.73 -4.80
CA SER A 61 3.99 -5.61 -5.43
C SER A 61 4.46 -4.30 -4.82
N THR A 62 5.06 -3.43 -5.64
CA THR A 62 5.53 -2.11 -5.24
C THR A 62 4.51 -1.04 -5.61
N LEU A 63 4.13 -0.21 -4.64
CA LEU A 63 3.11 0.82 -4.78
C LEU A 63 3.51 1.94 -5.74
N LYS A 64 2.61 2.27 -6.66
CA LYS A 64 2.74 3.35 -7.65
C LYS A 64 1.81 4.52 -7.38
N SER A 65 0.60 4.22 -6.92
CA SER A 65 -0.35 5.23 -6.46
C SER A 65 -1.36 4.61 -5.52
N ALA A 66 -1.90 5.43 -4.61
CA ALA A 66 -2.92 5.03 -3.66
C ALA A 66 -3.95 6.15 -3.54
N HIS A 67 -5.22 5.78 -3.65
CA HIS A 67 -6.35 6.68 -3.55
C HIS A 67 -7.37 6.10 -2.57
N VAL A 68 -7.60 6.82 -1.47
CA VAL A 68 -8.66 6.46 -0.53
C VAL A 68 -10.00 6.80 -1.16
N LEU A 69 -10.89 5.82 -1.21
CA LEU A 69 -12.25 5.95 -1.71
C LEU A 69 -13.22 6.30 -0.57
N ASP A 70 -14.39 6.80 -0.93
CA ASP A 70 -15.49 6.99 0.01
C ASP A 70 -15.83 5.65 0.70
N GLY A 71 -15.91 5.67 2.04
CA GLY A 71 -16.11 4.47 2.84
C GLY A 71 -14.82 3.79 3.32
N GLY A 72 -13.64 4.35 3.02
CA GLY A 72 -12.36 3.93 3.61
C GLY A 72 -11.65 2.79 2.89
N SER A 73 -12.18 2.33 1.75
CA SER A 73 -11.47 1.43 0.84
C SER A 73 -10.30 2.17 0.18
N LEU A 74 -9.28 1.43 -0.25
CA LEU A 74 -8.08 1.96 -0.87
C LEU A 74 -7.96 1.38 -2.28
N HIS A 75 -8.03 2.23 -3.29
CA HIS A 75 -7.70 1.88 -4.66
C HIS A 75 -6.21 2.10 -4.90
N VAL A 76 -5.49 1.08 -5.35
CA VAL A 76 -4.04 1.13 -5.56
C VAL A 76 -3.64 0.61 -6.93
N PHE A 77 -2.57 1.19 -7.45
CA PHE A 77 -1.84 0.70 -8.61
C PHE A 77 -0.47 0.24 -8.13
N VAL A 78 -0.06 -0.96 -8.53
CA VAL A 78 1.23 -1.54 -8.14
C VAL A 78 1.95 -2.13 -9.35
N ASP A 79 3.28 -2.08 -9.30
CA ASP A 79 4.14 -2.92 -10.14
C ASP A 79 4.33 -4.25 -9.41
N ASN A 80 3.81 -5.36 -9.95
CA ASN A 80 3.95 -6.71 -9.40
C ASN A 80 5.09 -7.44 -10.10
N GLU A 81 6.09 -7.83 -9.33
CA GLU A 81 7.23 -8.65 -9.74
C GLU A 81 6.92 -10.10 -9.36
N SER A 82 6.88 -11.00 -10.33
CA SER A 82 6.53 -12.41 -10.13
C SER A 82 7.30 -13.33 -11.07
N ALA A 83 7.37 -14.63 -10.76
CA ALA A 83 8.03 -15.61 -11.62
C ALA A 83 7.39 -15.74 -13.02
N ASP A 84 6.10 -15.42 -13.14
CA ASP A 84 5.36 -15.44 -14.41
C ASP A 84 5.58 -14.16 -15.26
N GLY A 85 6.36 -13.22 -14.73
CA GLY A 85 6.68 -11.94 -15.35
C GLY A 85 6.10 -10.74 -14.60
N ASP A 86 6.69 -9.58 -14.89
CA ASP A 86 6.32 -8.31 -14.26
C ASP A 86 5.08 -7.70 -14.94
N ARG A 87 4.18 -7.15 -14.13
CA ARG A 87 2.96 -6.50 -14.63
C ARG A 87 2.45 -5.42 -13.69
N GLU A 88 1.76 -4.44 -14.26
CA GLU A 88 0.99 -3.48 -13.48
C GLU A 88 -0.36 -4.11 -13.09
N ILE A 89 -0.77 -3.95 -11.83
CA ILE A 89 -2.02 -4.48 -11.29
C ILE A 89 -2.78 -3.37 -10.57
N GLN A 90 -4.09 -3.28 -10.80
CA GLN A 90 -4.99 -2.49 -9.97
C GLN A 90 -5.64 -3.36 -8.90
N MET A 91 -5.77 -2.81 -7.70
CA MET A 91 -6.42 -3.49 -6.58
C MET A 91 -7.28 -2.53 -5.75
N VAL A 92 -8.35 -3.06 -5.18
CA VAL A 92 -9.12 -2.41 -4.13
C VAL A 92 -8.91 -3.17 -2.82
N ILE A 93 -8.52 -2.45 -1.78
CA ILE A 93 -8.18 -3.00 -0.46
C ILE A 93 -9.10 -2.37 0.59
N TRP A 94 -9.73 -3.17 1.45
CA TRP A 94 -10.54 -2.64 2.55
C TRP A 94 -10.53 -3.53 3.79
N ARG A 95 -10.74 -2.90 4.94
CA ARG A 95 -10.91 -3.60 6.22
C ARG A 95 -12.37 -4.03 6.38
N SER A 96 -12.61 -5.24 6.86
CA SER A 96 -13.99 -5.64 7.22
C SER A 96 -14.45 -4.91 8.48
N SER A 97 -15.74 -4.61 8.56
CA SER A 97 -16.39 -4.00 9.72
C SER A 97 -17.07 -5.02 10.65
N ASP A 98 -16.97 -6.32 10.35
CA ASP A 98 -17.72 -7.40 11.00
C ASP A 98 -17.11 -7.90 12.33
N GLY A 99 -16.33 -7.06 13.00
CA GLY A 99 -15.82 -7.32 14.35
C GLY A 99 -14.54 -8.18 14.41
N GLY A 100 -13.95 -8.55 13.27
CA GLY A 100 -12.62 -9.15 13.21
C GLY A 100 -11.62 -8.30 12.45
N GLU A 101 -10.33 -8.49 12.73
CA GLU A 101 -9.26 -7.81 12.01
C GLU A 101 -9.00 -8.43 10.64
N TRP A 102 -9.91 -8.20 9.69
CA TRP A 102 -9.83 -8.74 8.34
C TRP A 102 -9.42 -7.69 7.31
N LEU A 103 -8.64 -8.13 6.33
CA LEU A 103 -8.27 -7.38 5.13
C LEU A 103 -8.88 -8.09 3.92
N ASN A 104 -9.50 -7.34 3.03
CA ASN A 104 -9.99 -7.86 1.76
C ASN A 104 -9.19 -7.20 0.64
N ILE A 105 -8.73 -8.00 -0.32
CA ILE A 105 -8.02 -7.54 -1.51
C ILE A 105 -8.74 -8.10 -2.73
N GLU A 106 -9.20 -7.21 -3.59
CA GLU A 106 -9.75 -7.54 -4.91
C GLU A 106 -8.83 -6.93 -5.96
N GLY A 107 -8.50 -7.67 -7.02
CA GLY A 107 -7.61 -7.19 -8.07
C GLY A 107 -8.09 -7.59 -9.46
N ASP A 108 -7.57 -6.92 -10.49
CA ASP A 108 -8.09 -7.06 -11.87
C ASP A 108 -8.14 -8.50 -12.39
N SER A 109 -7.18 -9.33 -11.98
CA SER A 109 -7.10 -10.74 -12.39
C SER A 109 -7.97 -11.68 -11.56
N ARG A 110 -8.61 -11.20 -10.49
CA ARG A 110 -9.44 -11.97 -9.57
C ARG A 110 -10.71 -11.18 -9.20
N PRO A 111 -11.86 -11.46 -9.86
CA PRO A 111 -13.10 -10.69 -9.66
C PRO A 111 -13.81 -10.97 -8.33
N ARG A 112 -13.13 -11.62 -7.38
CA ARG A 112 -13.63 -11.85 -6.02
C ARG A 112 -12.55 -11.46 -5.04
N ALA A 113 -12.94 -10.66 -4.06
CA ALA A 113 -12.10 -10.33 -2.92
C ALA A 113 -11.57 -11.60 -2.23
N VAL A 114 -10.27 -11.62 -1.99
CA VAL A 114 -9.63 -12.58 -1.10
C VAL A 114 -9.54 -11.95 0.28
N ARG A 115 -9.97 -12.70 1.29
CA ARG A 115 -10.03 -12.26 2.67
C ARG A 115 -8.86 -12.82 3.47
N TYR A 116 -8.18 -11.96 4.20
CA TYR A 116 -7.02 -12.28 5.03
C TYR A 116 -7.24 -11.87 6.48
N ALA A 117 -6.91 -12.76 7.42
CA ALA A 117 -6.82 -12.50 8.84
C ALA A 117 -5.55 -11.70 9.15
N ARG A 118 -5.63 -10.81 10.14
CA ARG A 118 -4.45 -10.20 10.75
C ARG A 118 -3.66 -11.24 11.54
N CYS A 119 -2.34 -11.29 11.33
CA CYS A 119 -1.45 -12.10 12.15
C CYS A 119 -0.86 -11.28 13.29
N GLY A 120 -0.78 -11.89 14.48
CA GLY A 120 -0.24 -11.24 15.69
C GLY A 120 -1.20 -10.25 16.36
N ALA A 121 -2.51 -10.42 16.14
CA ALA A 121 -3.56 -9.74 16.90
C ALA A 121 -3.73 -10.33 18.30
#